data_AF-W0PFQ9-F1
#
_entry.id   AF-W0PFQ9-F1
#
_cell.length_a   1.000
_cell.length_b   1.000
_cell.length_c   1.000
_cell.angle_alpha   90.00
_cell.angle_beta   90.00
_cell.angle_gamma   90.00
#
_symmetry.space_group_name_H-M   'P 1'
#
loop_
_entity.id
_entity.type
_entity.pdbx_description
1 polymer ?
#
loop_
_entity_poly.entity_id
_entity_poly.type
_entity_poly.pdbx_seq_one_letter_code
_entity_poly.pdbx_strand_id
1 'polypeptide(L)'
;MSAFCVFGMTDVIARQSASKKSPPPEWNATTEAFYDEYEEHIYRTGAHRQVSLTFDAPQFCQDWINLARKHMRTRGLRIMYRGQLTDRHGTPRINKKTKEPVLGWMPYDESSEEESSEIRFETGTFL
;
A
#
# COMPACT_ATOMS: atom_id res chain seq x y z
N MET A 1 -3.41 -12.98 -12.60
CA MET A 1 -4.22 -11.75 -12.37
C MET A 1 -3.47 -11.02 -11.28
N SER A 2 -2.86 -9.87 -11.57
CA SER A 2 -1.96 -9.23 -10.60
C SER A 2 -2.73 -8.77 -9.36
N ALA A 3 -2.43 -9.37 -8.21
CA ALA A 3 -3.19 -9.20 -6.98
C ALA A 3 -2.47 -8.38 -5.91
N PHE A 4 -1.16 -8.15 -6.01
CA PHE A 4 -0.36 -7.55 -4.93
C PHE A 4 0.21 -6.18 -5.31
N CYS A 5 0.43 -5.30 -4.34
CA CYS A 5 1.16 -4.04 -4.53
C CYS A 5 1.73 -3.54 -3.19
N VAL A 6 2.54 -2.48 -3.25
CA VAL A 6 3.11 -1.83 -2.07
C VAL A 6 2.40 -0.50 -1.85
N PHE A 7 1.96 -0.28 -0.61
CA PHE A 7 1.45 0.99 -0.12
C PHE A 7 2.44 1.62 0.86
N GLY A 8 2.50 2.95 0.89
CA GLY A 8 3.32 3.69 1.85
C GLY A 8 3.40 5.17 1.51
N MET A 9 4.43 5.83 2.02
CA MET A 9 4.77 7.21 1.66
C MET A 9 6.22 7.29 1.21
N THR A 10 6.45 8.03 0.13
CA THR A 10 7.78 8.32 -0.43
C THR A 10 7.98 9.82 -0.56
N ASP A 11 9.23 10.25 -0.60
CA ASP A 11 9.64 11.62 -0.93
C ASP A 11 9.01 12.11 -2.24
N VAL A 12 9.04 11.29 -3.30
CA VAL A 12 8.45 11.63 -4.60
C VAL A 12 6.95 11.93 -4.49
N ILE A 13 6.22 11.12 -3.72
CA ILE A 13 4.77 11.32 -3.53
C ILE A 13 4.49 12.53 -2.64
N ALA A 14 5.32 12.76 -1.61
CA ALA A 14 5.22 13.94 -0.77
C ALA A 14 5.42 15.21 -1.59
N ARG A 15 6.48 15.26 -2.41
CA ARG A 15 6.76 16.36 -3.34
C ARG A 15 5.65 16.58 -4.34
N GLN A 16 5.17 15.53 -5.00
CA GLN A 16 4.05 15.62 -5.95
C GLN A 16 2.73 16.05 -5.29
N SER A 17 2.55 15.75 -4.01
CA SER A 17 1.37 16.19 -3.26
C SER A 17 1.51 17.65 -2.83
N ALA A 18 2.73 18.07 -2.46
CA ALA A 18 3.03 19.45 -2.12
C ALA A 18 2.92 20.38 -3.33
N SER A 19 3.41 19.95 -4.50
CA SER A 19 3.36 20.73 -5.75
C SER A 19 1.93 21.02 -6.25
N LYS A 20 0.93 20.27 -5.77
CA LYS A 20 -0.49 20.51 -6.07
C LYS A 20 -1.12 21.58 -5.19
N LYS A 21 -0.40 22.07 -4.18
CA LYS A 21 -0.86 23.14 -3.29
C LYS A 21 -0.16 24.44 -3.65
N SER A 22 -0.85 25.53 -3.36
CA SER A 22 -0.31 26.88 -3.49
C SER A 22 -0.11 27.46 -2.09
N PRO A 23 0.93 28.28 -1.89
CA PRO A 23 1.12 28.97 -0.62
C PRO A 23 -0.09 29.86 -0.30
N PRO A 24 -0.53 29.93 0.96
CA PRO A 24 -1.56 30.86 1.40
C PRO A 24 -1.15 32.33 1.17
N PRO A 25 -2.10 33.27 1.03
CA PRO A 25 -1.79 34.70 0.89
C PRO A 25 -1.01 35.29 2.08
N GLU A 26 -1.15 34.70 3.28
CA GLU A 26 -0.48 35.12 4.52
C GLU A 26 0.91 34.49 4.70
N TRP A 27 1.42 33.77 3.68
CA TRP A 27 2.75 33.17 3.74
C TRP A 27 3.84 34.23 3.63
N ASN A 28 4.60 34.41 4.71
CA ASN A 28 5.57 35.51 4.83
C ASN A 28 6.97 35.18 4.29
N ALA A 29 7.20 33.96 3.80
CA ALA A 29 8.48 33.50 3.28
C ALA A 29 8.43 33.22 1.77
N THR A 30 9.53 32.72 1.20
CA THR A 30 9.59 32.34 -0.22
C THR A 30 8.66 31.15 -0.51
N THR A 31 8.15 31.08 -1.74
CA THR A 31 7.38 29.94 -2.26
C THR A 31 8.14 28.61 -2.15
N GLU A 32 9.45 28.62 -2.31
CA GLU A 32 10.30 27.43 -2.18
C GLU A 32 10.27 26.87 -0.75
N ALA A 33 10.43 27.75 0.25
CA ALA A 33 10.35 27.38 1.67
C ALA A 33 8.98 26.77 2.03
N PHE A 34 7.90 27.27 1.42
CA PHE A 34 6.57 26.67 1.58
C PHE A 34 6.54 25.22 1.11
N TYR A 35 7.10 24.93 -0.07
CA TYR A 35 7.09 23.57 -0.62
C TYR A 35 7.93 22.61 0.19
N ASP A 36 9.10 23.04 0.69
CA ASP A 36 9.96 22.21 1.53
C ASP A 36 9.29 21.85 2.87
N GLU A 37 8.72 22.85 3.55
CA GLU A 37 8.00 22.63 4.81
C GLU A 37 6.76 21.76 4.61
N TYR A 38 6.03 22.00 3.53
CA TYR A 38 4.81 21.26 3.24
C TYR A 38 5.08 19.84 2.72
N GLU A 39 6.18 19.62 1.97
CA GLU A 39 6.68 18.28 1.61
C GLU A 39 6.99 17.48 2.87
N GLU A 40 7.77 18.04 3.80
CA GLU A 40 8.11 17.38 5.06
C GLU A 40 6.87 17.11 5.92
N HIS A 41 5.91 18.05 5.94
CA HIS A 41 4.63 17.85 6.62
C HIS A 41 3.85 16.67 6.02
N ILE A 42 3.66 16.63 4.70
CA ILE A 42 2.97 15.53 4.02
C ILE A 42 3.73 14.22 4.22
N TYR A 43 5.05 14.23 4.15
CA TYR A 43 5.85 13.05 4.38
C TYR A 43 5.62 12.48 5.78
N ARG A 44 5.44 13.33 6.79
CA ARG A 44 5.21 12.92 8.18
C ARG A 44 3.77 12.49 8.47
N THR A 45 2.78 13.26 8.01
CA THR A 45 1.36 13.10 8.39
C THR A 45 0.50 12.46 7.30
N GLY A 46 0.95 12.49 6.04
CA GLY A 46 0.17 12.07 4.90
C GLY A 46 -0.21 10.59 4.93
N ALA A 47 -1.39 10.29 4.37
CA ALA A 47 -1.91 8.94 4.25
C ALA A 47 -1.08 8.09 3.28
N HIS A 48 -0.89 6.81 3.61
CA HIS A 48 -0.21 5.86 2.75
C HIS A 48 -0.99 5.64 1.44
N ARG A 49 -0.28 5.69 0.31
CA ARG A 49 -0.83 5.49 -1.04
C ARG A 49 -0.10 4.35 -1.74
N GLN A 50 -0.67 3.86 -2.83
CA GLN A 50 0.02 2.91 -3.68
C GLN A 50 1.29 3.55 -4.26
N VAL A 51 2.44 2.92 -4.02
CA VAL A 51 3.76 3.43 -4.44
C VAL A 51 4.38 2.58 -5.55
N SER A 52 3.94 1.32 -5.68
CA SER A 52 4.41 0.39 -6.71
C SER A 52 3.31 0.07 -7.73
N LEU A 53 3.73 -0.55 -8.84
CA LEU A 53 2.83 -1.25 -9.75
C LEU A 53 2.16 -2.45 -9.05
N THR A 54 1.16 -3.02 -9.72
CA THR A 54 0.55 -4.28 -9.29
C THR A 54 1.36 -5.46 -9.77
N PHE A 55 1.75 -6.33 -8.85
CA PHE A 55 2.50 -7.55 -9.08
C PHE A 55 1.61 -8.79 -8.95
N ASP A 56 2.05 -9.89 -9.54
CA ASP A 56 1.34 -11.16 -9.47
C ASP A 56 1.64 -11.95 -8.18
N ALA A 57 2.76 -11.66 -7.53
CA ALA A 57 3.21 -12.42 -6.37
C ALA A 57 3.86 -11.51 -5.29
N PRO A 58 3.76 -11.88 -4.00
CA PRO A 58 4.20 -11.05 -2.87
C PRO A 58 5.73 -10.87 -2.81
N GLN A 59 6.52 -11.84 -3.26
CA GLN A 59 7.99 -11.75 -3.26
C GLN A 59 8.51 -10.56 -4.09
N PHE A 60 7.85 -10.24 -5.22
CA PHE A 60 8.21 -9.07 -6.02
C PHE A 60 7.92 -7.75 -5.28
N CYS A 61 6.89 -7.72 -4.42
CA CYS A 61 6.62 -6.58 -3.56
C CYS A 61 7.70 -6.42 -2.48
N GLN A 62 8.20 -7.54 -1.91
CA GLN A 62 9.30 -7.52 -0.94
C GLN A 62 10.58 -7.01 -1.58
N ASP A 63 10.94 -7.50 -2.77
CA ASP A 63 12.10 -7.02 -3.53
C ASP A 63 12.00 -5.53 -3.82
N TRP A 64 10.82 -5.07 -4.21
CA TRP A 64 10.57 -3.65 -4.44
C TRP A 64 10.77 -2.84 -3.15
N ILE A 65 10.25 -3.30 -2.01
CA ILE A 65 10.44 -2.63 -0.70
C ILE A 65 11.93 -2.56 -0.35
N ASN A 66 12.67 -3.65 -0.57
CA ASN A 66 14.10 -3.71 -0.30
C ASN A 66 14.89 -2.72 -1.16
N LEU A 67 14.54 -2.58 -2.44
CA LEU A 67 15.15 -1.58 -3.33
C LEU A 67 14.76 -0.16 -2.92
N ALA A 68 13.48 0.08 -2.63
CA ALA A 68 12.99 1.40 -2.24
C ALA A 68 13.66 1.89 -0.95
N ARG A 69 13.85 1.02 0.05
CA ARG A 69 14.56 1.37 1.30
C ARG A 69 16.03 1.75 1.07
N LYS A 70 16.67 1.20 0.03
CA LYS A 70 18.08 1.50 -0.29
C LYS A 70 18.25 2.81 -1.04
N HIS A 71 17.32 3.14 -1.94
CA HIS A 71 17.50 4.24 -2.89
C HIS A 71 16.70 5.50 -2.56
N MET A 72 15.66 5.42 -1.74
CA MET A 72 14.75 6.53 -1.50
C MET A 72 14.26 6.61 -0.05
N ARG A 73 13.83 7.80 0.37
CA ARG A 73 13.27 8.01 1.70
C ARG A 73 11.83 7.50 1.72
N THR A 74 11.57 6.48 2.53
CA THR A 74 10.27 5.79 2.59
C THR A 74 9.73 5.68 4.01
N ARG A 75 8.41 5.72 4.17
CA ARG A 75 7.72 5.60 5.47
C ARG A 75 6.56 4.61 5.36
N GLY A 76 6.54 3.65 6.28
CA GLY A 76 5.40 2.75 6.50
C GLY A 76 5.03 1.90 5.28
N LEU A 77 6.03 1.44 4.53
CA LEU A 77 5.84 0.52 3.42
C LEU A 77 5.18 -0.78 3.90
N ARG A 78 4.11 -1.19 3.22
CA ARG A 78 3.34 -2.41 3.50
C ARG A 78 2.89 -3.05 2.20
N ILE A 79 2.84 -4.37 2.18
CA ILE A 79 2.29 -5.13 1.06
C ILE A 79 0.77 -5.17 1.23
N MET A 80 0.06 -4.95 0.13
CA MET A 80 -1.39 -4.99 0.05
C MET A 80 -1.79 -5.94 -1.06
N TYR A 81 -2.90 -6.66 -0.88
CA TYR A 81 -3.48 -7.53 -1.91
C TYR A 81 -4.93 -7.15 -2.24
N ARG A 82 -5.39 -7.49 -3.45
CA ARG A 82 -6.79 -7.32 -3.86
C ARG A 82 -7.63 -8.44 -3.25
N GLY A 83 -8.31 -8.12 -2.17
CA GLY A 83 -9.21 -9.03 -1.45
C GLY A 83 -10.66 -8.53 -1.44
N GLN A 84 -11.58 -9.41 -1.05
CA GLN A 84 -12.96 -9.01 -0.79
C GLN A 84 -13.00 -8.19 0.50
N LEU A 85 -13.47 -6.95 0.44
CA LEU A 85 -13.53 -6.09 1.61
C LEU A 85 -14.59 -6.62 2.58
N THR A 86 -14.16 -7.16 3.72
CA THR A 86 -15.05 -7.57 4.80
C THR A 86 -15.33 -6.40 5.73
N ASP A 87 -16.58 -6.29 6.20
CA ASP A 87 -16.94 -5.34 7.26
C ASP A 87 -16.40 -5.81 8.63
N ARG A 88 -16.54 -4.98 9.67
CA ARG A 88 -16.09 -5.25 11.05
C ARG A 88 -16.62 -6.57 11.64
N HIS A 89 -17.70 -7.10 11.08
CA HIS A 89 -18.34 -8.35 11.49
C HIS A 89 -17.97 -9.56 10.62
N GLY A 90 -17.00 -9.42 9.71
CA GLY A 90 -16.58 -10.49 8.80
C GLY A 90 -17.49 -10.69 7.58
N THR A 91 -18.60 -9.93 7.49
CA THR A 91 -19.51 -10.01 6.35
C THR A 91 -18.89 -9.32 5.13
N PRO A 92 -18.84 -9.97 3.95
CA PRO A 92 -18.35 -9.32 2.73
C PRO A 92 -19.22 -8.11 2.40
N ARG A 93 -18.58 -6.98 2.11
CA ARG A 93 -19.29 -5.76 1.73
C ARG A 93 -19.84 -5.94 0.32
N ILE A 94 -21.13 -6.23 0.21
CA ILE A 94 -21.81 -6.40 -1.08
C ILE A 94 -22.25 -5.04 -1.62
N ASN A 95 -21.93 -4.76 -2.89
CA ASN A 95 -22.45 -3.58 -3.56
C ASN A 95 -23.95 -3.76 -3.83
N LYS A 96 -24.79 -2.88 -3.29
CA LYS A 96 -26.26 -2.94 -3.43
C LYS A 96 -26.74 -2.92 -4.89
N LYS A 97 -25.95 -2.37 -5.82
CA LYS A 97 -26.30 -2.30 -7.25
C LYS A 97 -25.88 -3.54 -8.04
N THR A 98 -24.66 -4.04 -7.84
CA THR A 98 -24.12 -5.17 -8.63
C THR A 98 -24.27 -6.53 -7.95
N LYS A 99 -24.65 -6.56 -6.67
CA LYS A 99 -24.72 -7.77 -5.82
C LYS A 99 -23.40 -8.53 -5.70
N GLU A 100 -22.29 -7.95 -6.16
CA GLU A 100 -20.96 -8.52 -6.07
C GLU A 100 -20.21 -8.01 -4.83
N PRO A 101 -19.29 -8.81 -4.28
CA PRO A 101 -18.41 -8.37 -3.20
C PRO A 101 -17.49 -7.24 -3.69
N VAL A 102 -17.39 -6.17 -2.91
CA VAL A 102 -16.52 -5.03 -3.21
C VAL A 102 -15.08 -5.45 -3.01
N LEU A 103 -14.29 -5.41 -4.08
CA LEU A 103 -12.85 -5.66 -4.03
C LEU A 103 -12.10 -4.43 -3.49
N GLY A 104 -11.39 -4.61 -2.39
CA GLY A 104 -10.56 -3.60 -1.74
C GLY A 104 -9.09 -3.98 -1.72
N TRP A 105 -8.26 -3.08 -1.18
CA TRP A 105 -6.88 -3.39 -0.82
C TRP A 105 -6.86 -3.82 0.64
N MET A 106 -6.35 -5.01 0.92
CA MET A 106 -6.20 -5.57 2.27
C MET A 106 -4.72 -5.74 2.61
N PRO A 107 -4.31 -5.55 3.88
CA PRO A 107 -2.93 -5.79 4.30
C PRO A 107 -2.59 -7.27 4.12
N TYR A 108 -1.42 -7.54 3.58
CA TYR A 108 -0.91 -8.90 3.44
C TYR A 108 -0.03 -9.22 4.66
N ASP A 109 -0.46 -10.18 5.47
CA ASP A 109 0.28 -10.69 6.62
C ASP A 109 0.91 -12.04 6.24
N GLU A 110 2.25 -12.09 6.17
CA GLU A 110 3.05 -13.27 5.82
C GLU A 110 2.81 -14.46 6.78
N SER A 111 2.31 -14.22 8.00
CA SER A 111 2.06 -15.26 9.01
C SER A 111 0.91 -16.23 8.67
N SER A 112 0.20 -16.02 7.56
CA SER A 112 -0.97 -16.82 7.16
C SER A 112 -0.68 -17.87 6.09
N GLU A 113 0.54 -17.90 5.52
CA GLU A 113 0.87 -18.82 4.43
C GLU A 113 1.38 -20.18 4.91
N GLU A 114 1.96 -20.26 6.11
CA GLU A 114 2.53 -21.51 6.64
C GLU A 114 1.45 -22.58 6.87
N GLU A 115 0.26 -22.21 7.35
CA GLU A 115 -0.85 -23.16 7.57
C GLU A 115 -1.44 -23.74 6.26
N SER A 116 -1.32 -23.04 5.13
CA SER A 116 -1.90 -23.50 3.86
C SER A 116 -0.96 -24.40 3.06
N SER A 117 0.35 -24.33 3.30
CA SER A 117 1.33 -25.23 2.68
C SER A 117 1.45 -26.58 3.40
N GLU A 118 1.19 -26.62 4.70
CA GLU A 118 1.35 -27.86 5.50
C GLU A 118 0.20 -28.86 5.29
N ILE A 119 -0.99 -28.39 4.90
CA ILE A 119 -2.15 -29.25 4.62
C ILE A 119 -2.04 -29.98 3.27
N ARG A 120 -1.12 -29.57 2.37
CA ARG A 120 -0.99 -30.18 1.03
C ARG A 120 -0.04 -31.38 0.95
N PHE A 121 0.70 -31.72 2.01
CA PHE A 121 1.67 -32.82 1.98
C PHE A 121 1.21 -34.15 2.60
N GLU A 122 0.05 -34.23 3.25
CA GLU A 122 -0.38 -35.49 3.92
C GLU A 122 -1.25 -36.44 3.07
N THR A 123 -1.54 -36.14 1.80
CA THR A 123 -2.27 -37.08 0.94
C THR A 123 -1.45 -37.52 -0.27
N GLY A 124 -0.53 -38.46 -0.03
CA GLY A 124 -0.14 -39.39 -1.08
C GLY A 124 1.29 -39.88 -1.03
N THR A 125 1.51 -41.01 -0.35
CA THR A 125 2.26 -42.09 -0.98
C THR A 125 1.66 -43.42 -0.51
N PHE A 126 0.85 -44.00 -1.39
CA PHE A 126 0.65 -45.43 -1.47
C PHE A 126 2.01 -46.10 -1.72
N LEU A 127 2.38 -47.06 -0.87
CA LEU A 127 2.69 -48.46 -1.21
C LEU A 127 3.05 -49.24 0.06
#